data_AF-A0A2G2MC13-F1
#
_entry.id   AF-A0A2G2MC13-F1
#
_cell.length_a   1.000
_cell.length_b   1.000
_cell.length_c   1.000
_cell.angle_alpha   90.00
_cell.angle_beta   90.00
_cell.angle_gamma   90.00
#
_symmetry.space_group_name_H-M   'P 1'
#
loop_
_entity.id
_entity.type
_entity.pdbx_description
1 polymer ?
#
loop_
_entity_poly.entity_id
_entity_poly.type
_entity_poly.pdbx_seq_one_letter_code
_entity_poly.pdbx_strand_id
1 'polypeptide(L)'
;MLDIAIHKNFTKGVQKAKLNPTNTAKLFLYISLLLNQDDLPSEAKDHALTGNYKDTNEFHISGDLLVVYRVADNTLELLKIGTHSQLFK
;
A
#
# COMPACT_ATOMS: atom_id res chain seq x y z
N MET A 1 -5.45 -17.38 -0.12
CA MET A 1 -4.69 -16.29 -0.77
C MET A 1 -5.70 -15.40 -1.47
N LEU A 2 -5.62 -14.09 -1.25
CA LEU A 2 -6.46 -13.10 -1.91
C LEU A 2 -6.08 -12.97 -3.39
N ASP A 3 -7.04 -12.55 -4.20
CA ASP A 3 -6.75 -12.03 -5.54
C ASP A 3 -6.07 -10.66 -5.44
N ILE A 4 -5.36 -10.23 -6.49
CA ILE A 4 -4.72 -8.91 -6.54
C ILE A 4 -5.33 -8.05 -7.63
N ALA A 5 -5.73 -6.83 -7.26
CA ALA A 5 -6.15 -5.80 -8.19
C ALA A 5 -5.26 -4.57 -8.03
N ILE A 6 -4.70 -4.09 -9.14
CA ILE A 6 -3.78 -2.95 -9.16
C ILE A 6 -4.46 -1.78 -9.86
N HIS A 7 -4.69 -0.69 -9.12
CA HIS A 7 -5.31 0.49 -9.69
C HIS A 7 -4.30 1.30 -10.53
N LYS A 8 -4.76 1.96 -11.60
CA LYS A 8 -3.88 2.73 -12.51
C LYS A 8 -3.07 3.81 -11.79
N ASN A 9 -3.64 4.39 -10.73
CA ASN A 9 -2.96 5.40 -9.91
C ASN A 9 -1.81 4.82 -9.09
N PHE A 10 -1.96 3.59 -8.61
CA PHE A 10 -0.87 2.87 -7.96
C PHE A 10 0.29 2.66 -8.94
N THR A 11 0.02 2.13 -10.14
CA THR A 11 1.07 1.91 -11.17
C THR A 11 1.82 3.20 -11.51
N LYS A 12 1.09 4.31 -11.70
CA LYS A 12 1.69 5.64 -11.94
C LYS A 12 2.51 6.11 -10.72
N GLY A 13 2.03 5.85 -9.51
CA GLY A 13 2.73 6.16 -8.27
C GLY A 13 4.06 5.41 -8.16
N VAL A 14 4.07 4.10 -8.43
CA VAL A 14 5.30 3.28 -8.40
C VAL A 14 6.35 3.84 -9.35
N GLN A 15 5.96 4.19 -10.58
CA GLN A 15 6.86 4.78 -11.57
C GLN A 15 7.46 6.12 -11.11
N LYS A 16 6.65 6.96 -10.44
CA LYS A 16 7.09 8.26 -9.90
C LYS A 16 7.97 8.11 -8.66
N ALA A 17 7.70 7.13 -7.82
CA ALA A 17 8.39 6.91 -6.55
C ALA A 17 9.87 6.49 -6.74
N LYS A 18 10.24 5.98 -7.93
CA LYS A 18 11.61 5.55 -8.27
C LYS A 18 12.24 4.72 -7.15
N LEU A 19 11.54 3.65 -6.77
CA LEU A 19 11.91 2.82 -5.63
C LEU A 19 13.33 2.29 -5.78
N ASN A 20 14.14 2.44 -4.72
CA ASN A 20 15.41 1.74 -4.62
C ASN A 20 15.17 0.23 -4.38
N PRO A 21 16.21 -0.63 -4.50
CA PRO A 21 16.05 -2.07 -4.31
C PRO A 21 15.48 -2.46 -2.94
N THR A 22 15.89 -1.77 -1.87
CA THR A 22 15.41 -2.03 -0.50
C THR A 22 13.91 -1.76 -0.37
N ASN A 23 13.45 -0.61 -0.86
CA ASN A 23 12.04 -0.23 -0.81
C ASN A 23 11.19 -1.12 -1.73
N THR A 24 11.74 -1.51 -2.88
CA THR A 24 11.11 -2.47 -3.79
C THR A 24 10.91 -3.82 -3.09
N ALA A 25 11.93 -4.33 -2.39
CA ALA A 25 11.83 -5.58 -1.65
C ALA A 25 10.80 -5.50 -0.52
N LYS A 26 10.77 -4.41 0.26
CA LYS A 26 9.75 -4.19 1.30
C LYS A 26 8.34 -4.15 0.73
N LEU A 27 8.14 -3.46 -0.39
CA LEU A 27 6.84 -3.40 -1.05
C LEU A 27 6.33 -4.80 -1.42
N PHE A 28 7.16 -5.61 -2.08
CA PHE A 28 6.78 -6.97 -2.46
C PHE A 28 6.54 -7.87 -1.24
N LEU A 29 7.37 -7.76 -0.21
CA LEU A 29 7.18 -8.50 1.04
C LEU A 29 5.84 -8.19 1.68
N TYR A 30 5.50 -6.91 1.82
CA TYR A 30 4.26 -6.48 2.47
C TYR A 30 3.02 -6.87 1.66
N ILE A 31 3.07 -6.72 0.34
CA ILE A 31 2.00 -7.20 -0.54
C ILE A 31 1.83 -8.72 -0.39
N SER A 32 2.93 -9.48 -0.33
CA SER A 32 2.88 -10.93 -0.15
C SER A 32 2.24 -11.33 1.18
N LEU A 33 2.55 -10.64 2.28
CA LEU A 33 1.91 -10.88 3.58
C LEU A 33 0.41 -10.61 3.50
N LEU A 34 0.01 -9.46 2.96
CA LEU A 34 -1.41 -9.10 2.80
C LEU A 34 -2.17 -10.10 1.92
N LEU A 35 -1.58 -10.57 0.82
CA LEU A 35 -2.20 -11.59 -0.04
C LEU A 35 -2.43 -12.92 0.69
N ASN A 36 -1.58 -13.25 1.65
CA ASN A 36 -1.73 -14.43 2.50
C ASN A 36 -2.62 -14.20 3.72
N GLN A 37 -3.14 -12.98 3.89
CA GLN A 37 -3.91 -12.55 5.07
C GLN A 37 -3.08 -12.61 6.37
N ASP A 38 -1.75 -12.45 6.24
CA ASP A 38 -0.83 -12.32 7.36
C ASP A 38 -0.73 -10.84 7.79
N ASP A 39 -0.41 -10.62 9.06
CA ASP A 39 -0.18 -9.29 9.61
C ASP A 39 1.10 -8.65 9.05
N LEU A 40 1.04 -7.34 8.82
CA LEU A 40 2.22 -6.55 8.48
C LEU A 40 3.12 -6.35 9.71
N PRO A 41 4.45 -6.26 9.54
CA PRO A 41 5.34 -5.95 10.64
C PRO A 41 5.04 -4.55 11.20
N SER A 42 5.27 -4.35 12.50
CA SER A 42 4.95 -3.10 13.19
C SER A 42 5.61 -1.85 12.59
N GLU A 43 6.77 -2.00 11.95
CA GLU A 43 7.46 -0.92 11.23
C GLU A 43 6.69 -0.39 10.01
N ALA A 44 5.79 -1.20 9.44
CA ALA A 44 4.93 -0.79 8.35
C ALA A 44 3.79 0.15 8.81
N LYS A 45 3.54 0.26 10.13
CA LYS A 45 2.52 1.15 10.71
C LYS A 45 1.16 1.02 10.01
N ASP A 46 0.74 -0.22 9.76
CA ASP A 46 -0.55 -0.48 9.14
C ASP A 46 -1.69 0.08 9.99
N HIS A 47 -2.58 0.86 9.37
CA HIS A 47 -3.77 1.36 10.05
C HIS A 47 -4.86 1.79 9.07
N ALA A 48 -6.10 1.81 9.57
CA ALA A 48 -7.25 2.29 8.83
C ALA A 48 -7.22 3.82 8.66
N LEU A 49 -7.52 4.26 7.44
CA LEU A 49 -7.69 5.66 7.11
C LEU A 49 -9.10 6.15 7.48
N THR A 50 -9.22 7.47 7.62
CA THR A 50 -10.47 8.15 8.00
C THR A 50 -10.90 9.18 6.94
N GLY A 51 -12.08 9.77 7.12
CA GLY A 51 -12.61 10.81 6.22
C GLY A 51 -12.91 10.28 4.82
N ASN A 52 -12.42 10.97 3.78
CA ASN A 52 -12.64 10.59 2.37
C ASN A 52 -12.00 9.24 1.98
N TYR A 53 -11.13 8.72 2.83
CA TYR A 53 -10.46 7.43 2.66
C TYR A 53 -11.00 6.36 3.63
N LYS A 54 -12.21 6.58 4.16
CA LYS A 54 -12.92 5.56 4.92
C LYS A 54 -13.00 4.27 4.11
N ASP A 55 -12.85 3.13 4.81
CA ASP A 55 -12.82 1.78 4.23
C ASP A 55 -11.53 1.44 3.44
N THR A 56 -10.47 2.23 3.64
CA THR A 56 -9.12 1.92 3.16
C THR A 56 -8.12 1.91 4.31
N ASN A 57 -7.02 1.20 4.13
CA ASN A 57 -5.89 1.17 5.05
C ASN A 57 -4.66 1.77 4.37
N GLU A 58 -3.70 2.20 5.18
CA GLU A 58 -2.36 2.54 4.70
C GLU A 58 -1.25 1.85 5.47
N PHE A 59 -0.15 1.57 4.76
CA PHE A 59 1.10 1.15 5.37
C PHE A 59 2.29 1.91 4.78
N HIS A 60 3.33 2.09 5.58
CA HIS A 60 4.58 2.73 5.24
C HIS A 60 5.59 1.72 4.69
N ILE A 61 6.20 2.05 3.56
CA ILE A 61 7.38 1.32 3.03
C ILE A 61 8.66 1.88 3.68
N SER A 62 8.78 3.20 3.72
CA SER A 62 9.93 3.91 4.27
C SER A 62 9.63 5.38 4.50
N GLY A 63 9.95 5.92 5.67
CA GLY A 63 9.77 7.36 5.94
C GLY A 63 8.36 7.83 5.60
N ASP A 64 8.26 8.76 4.64
CA ASP A 64 7.00 9.34 4.16
C ASP A 64 6.37 8.55 2.99
N LEU A 65 7.03 7.54 2.43
CA LEU A 65 6.51 6.73 1.33
C LEU A 65 5.56 5.64 1.87
N LEU A 66 4.31 5.70 1.46
CA LEU A 66 3.23 4.80 1.90
C LEU A 66 2.39 4.29 0.74
N VAL A 67 1.63 3.23 1.02
CA VAL A 67 0.67 2.59 0.11
C VAL A 67 -0.70 2.67 0.74
N VAL A 68 -1.69 3.08 -0.05
CA VAL A 68 -3.11 3.00 0.29
C VAL A 68 -3.69 1.77 -0.39
N TYR A 69 -4.33 0.91 0.40
CA TYR A 69 -4.93 -0.34 -0.08
C TYR A 69 -6.28 -0.58 0.60
N ARG A 70 -7.03 -1.56 0.11
CA ARG A 70 -8.17 -2.14 0.82
C ARG A 70 -8.30 -3.62 0.50
N VAL A 71 -8.98 -4.36 1.36
CA VAL A 71 -9.37 -5.74 1.09
C VAL A 71 -10.89 -5.77 0.95
N ALA A 72 -11.38 -6.16 -0.21
CA ALA A 72 -12.80 -6.26 -0.52
C ALA A 72 -13.05 -7.49 -1.40
N ASP A 73 -14.13 -8.23 -1.14
CA ASP A 73 -14.54 -9.38 -1.97
C ASP A 73 -13.39 -10.37 -2.28
N ASN A 74 -12.64 -10.76 -1.23
CA ASN A 74 -11.47 -11.65 -1.34
C ASN A 74 -10.34 -11.12 -2.25
N THR A 75 -10.31 -9.81 -2.51
CA THR A 75 -9.32 -9.15 -3.36
C THR A 75 -8.55 -8.09 -2.56
N LEU A 76 -7.23 -8.14 -2.63
CA LEU A 76 -6.33 -7.06 -2.21
C LEU A 76 -6.26 -6.01 -3.33
N GLU A 77 -6.83 -4.84 -3.09
CA GLU A 77 -6.79 -3.72 -4.02
C GLU A 77 -5.69 -2.72 -3.64
N LEU A 78 -4.70 -2.57 -4.52
CA LEU A 78 -3.64 -1.57 -4.39
C LEU A 78 -4.08 -0.27 -5.09
N LEU A 79 -4.42 0.76 -4.29
CA LEU A 79 -5.09 1.95 -4.78
C LEU A 79 -4.11 3.05 -5.19
N LYS A 80 -3.17 3.40 -4.29
CA LYS A 80 -2.19 4.47 -4.49
C LYS A 80 -0.88 4.17 -3.75
N ILE A 81 0.21 4.76 -4.22
CA ILE A 81 1.51 4.80 -3.56
C ILE A 81 2.12 6.17 -3.78
N GLY A 82 2.75 6.73 -2.76
CA GLY A 82 3.33 8.07 -2.80
C GLY A 82 3.67 8.57 -1.41
N THR A 83 4.09 9.84 -1.34
CA THR A 83 4.27 10.53 -0.05
C THR A 83 2.95 11.03 0.52
N HIS A 84 2.86 11.34 1.81
CA HIS A 84 1.65 11.94 2.40
C HIS A 84 1.15 13.14 1.57
N SER A 85 2.06 14.04 1.21
CA SER A 85 1.74 15.25 0.43
C SER A 85 1.22 14.96 -0.98
N GLN A 86 1.54 13.79 -1.55
CA GLN A 86 1.05 13.38 -2.87
C GLN A 86 -0.33 12.71 -2.80
N LEU A 87 -0.68 12.14 -1.65
CA LEU A 87 -1.86 11.29 -1.48
C LEU A 87 -3.02 12.01 -0.80
N PHE A 88 -2.75 12.90 0.15
CA PHE A 88 -3.75 13.54 1.02
C PHE A 88 -3.82 15.06 0.91
N LYS A 89 -3.35 15.62 -0.22
CA LYS A 89 -3.50 17.05 -0.52
C LYS A 89 -4.92 17.43 -0.89
#